data_AF-A0A7X4BL70-F1
#
_entry.id   AF-A0A7X4BL70-F1
#
_cell.length_a   1.000
_cell.length_b   1.000
_cell.length_c   1.000
_cell.angle_alpha   90.00
_cell.angle_beta   90.00
_cell.angle_gamma   90.00
#
_symmetry.space_group_name_H-M   'P 1'
#
loop_
_entity.id
_entity.type
_entity.pdbx_description
1 polymer ?
#
loop_
_entity_poly.entity_id
_entity_poly.type
_entity_poly.pdbx_seq_one_letter_code
_entity_poly.pdbx_strand_id
1 'polypeptide(L)'
;MSEVLKGQLPAYVGSTGGLLDAAETEEKYAITWTSKKDQAFELPTGGAALMHSGENIMYFARKEQCLALGASLRTFKPRINDYKIYRIFPGGDTEYLHPKDGVFPEKVNEGRPMVNHNARSIGSNVNPATVKFTGQKSYD
;
A
#
# COMPACT_ATOMS: atom_id res chain seq x y z
N MET A 1 -5.63 -5.95 -20.52
CA MET A 1 -7.04 -6.04 -20.06
C MET A 1 -7.05 -5.55 -18.63
N SER A 2 -7.36 -4.28 -18.41
CA SER A 2 -7.47 -3.69 -17.08
C SER A 2 -8.55 -4.45 -16.30
N GLU A 3 -8.19 -5.14 -15.22
CA GLU A 3 -9.18 -5.78 -14.37
C GLU A 3 -10.01 -4.68 -13.69
N VAL A 4 -11.33 -4.72 -13.93
CA VAL A 4 -12.25 -3.79 -13.27
C VAL A 4 -12.27 -4.14 -11.79
N LEU A 5 -11.75 -3.22 -10.96
CA LEU A 5 -11.79 -3.35 -9.51
C LEU A 5 -13.25 -3.33 -9.04
N LYS A 6 -13.64 -4.38 -8.31
CA LYS A 6 -14.98 -4.52 -7.75
C LYS A 6 -14.99 -4.08 -6.29
N GLY A 7 -16.09 -3.47 -5.87
CA GLY A 7 -16.33 -3.08 -4.50
C GLY A 7 -17.26 -1.87 -4.40
N GLN A 8 -17.83 -1.68 -3.22
CA GLN A 8 -18.64 -0.52 -2.89
C GLN A 8 -17.80 0.55 -2.20
N LEU A 9 -17.98 1.82 -2.58
CA LEU A 9 -17.38 2.93 -1.85
C LEU A 9 -18.02 3.04 -0.45
N PRO A 10 -17.23 3.19 0.61
CA PRO A 10 -17.75 3.47 1.95
C PRO A 10 -18.64 4.71 1.98
N ALA A 11 -19.56 4.79 2.94
CA ALA A 11 -20.37 5.98 3.16
C ALA A 11 -19.59 7.05 3.93
N TYR A 12 -19.98 8.31 3.74
CA TYR A 12 -19.38 9.50 4.38
C TYR A 12 -17.90 9.74 4.06
N VAL A 13 -17.49 9.47 2.81
CA VAL A 13 -16.09 9.59 2.34
C VAL A 13 -15.66 11.02 1.97
N GLY A 14 -16.54 12.01 2.07
CA GLY A 14 -16.23 13.39 1.70
C GLY A 14 -15.24 14.05 2.65
N SER A 15 -14.10 14.51 2.13
CA SER A 15 -13.06 15.24 2.87
C SER A 15 -12.26 16.15 1.92
N THR A 16 -11.59 17.18 2.46
CA THR A 16 -10.70 18.07 1.72
C THR A 16 -9.28 17.50 1.53
N GLY A 17 -8.93 16.42 2.23
CA GLY A 17 -7.62 15.76 2.16
C GLY A 17 -7.54 14.61 1.13
N GLY A 18 -8.49 14.54 0.20
CA GLY A 18 -8.66 13.44 -0.75
C GLY A 18 -7.74 13.49 -1.98
N LEU A 19 -8.26 12.99 -3.09
CA LEU A 19 -7.54 12.98 -4.38
C LEU A 19 -7.38 14.41 -4.92
N LEU A 20 -6.18 14.74 -5.38
CA LEU A 20 -5.85 15.97 -6.09
C LEU A 20 -5.56 15.65 -7.57
N ASP A 21 -5.17 16.67 -8.33
CA ASP A 21 -4.88 16.59 -9.78
C ASP A 21 -3.89 15.45 -10.15
N ALA A 22 -2.92 15.16 -9.28
CA ALA A 22 -1.98 14.05 -9.44
C ALA A 22 -2.65 12.67 -9.61
N ALA A 23 -3.86 12.49 -9.06
CA ALA A 23 -4.62 11.25 -9.19
C ALA A 23 -5.20 11.03 -10.60
N GLU A 24 -5.26 12.09 -11.42
CA GLU A 24 -5.66 12.03 -12.81
C GLU A 24 -4.44 12.06 -13.74
N THR A 25 -3.39 12.81 -13.39
CA THR A 25 -2.23 13.05 -14.27
C THR A 25 -1.06 12.08 -14.10
N GLU A 26 -0.85 11.51 -12.91
CA GLU A 26 0.34 10.68 -12.62
C GLU A 26 -0.02 9.25 -12.22
N GLU A 27 -0.68 9.07 -11.07
CA GLU A 27 -1.11 7.77 -10.56
C GLU A 27 -2.05 7.96 -9.36
N LYS A 28 -2.89 6.96 -9.12
CA LYS A 28 -3.68 6.84 -7.88
C LYS A 28 -3.62 5.42 -7.36
N TYR A 29 -3.97 5.26 -6.10
CA TYR A 29 -3.97 3.97 -5.44
C TYR A 29 -5.38 3.56 -5.05
N ALA A 30 -5.67 2.27 -5.16
CA ALA A 30 -6.91 1.69 -4.68
C ALA A 30 -6.62 0.63 -3.63
N ILE A 31 -7.46 0.54 -2.62
CA ILE A 31 -7.47 -0.55 -1.66
C ILE A 31 -8.85 -1.20 -1.66
N THR A 32 -8.88 -2.52 -1.77
CA THR A 32 -10.10 -3.33 -1.63
C THR A 32 -9.97 -4.22 -0.40
N TRP A 33 -11.09 -4.48 0.28
CA TRP A 33 -11.14 -5.38 1.43
C TRP A 33 -12.57 -5.91 1.64
N THR A 34 -12.71 -7.02 2.35
CA THR A 34 -14.04 -7.56 2.70
C THR A 34 -14.35 -7.33 4.17
N SER A 35 -15.49 -6.69 4.46
CA SER A 35 -16.00 -6.59 5.83
C SER A 35 -17.15 -7.57 6.06
N LYS A 36 -17.30 -8.06 7.29
CA LYS A 36 -18.43 -8.91 7.69
C LYS A 36 -19.65 -8.13 8.17
N LYS A 37 -19.48 -6.83 8.44
CA LYS A 37 -20.51 -5.95 8.99
C LYS A 37 -20.27 -4.50 8.59
N ASP A 38 -21.33 -3.72 8.61
CA ASP A 38 -21.21 -2.27 8.52
C ASP A 38 -20.58 -1.74 9.81
N GLN A 39 -19.49 -0.99 9.69
CA GLN A 39 -18.80 -0.42 10.85
C GLN A 39 -18.05 0.85 10.50
N ALA A 40 -17.92 1.75 11.47
CA ALA A 40 -17.17 2.98 11.30
C ALA A 40 -15.66 2.71 11.34
N PHE A 41 -14.91 3.46 10.56
CA PHE A 41 -13.45 3.47 10.56
C PHE A 41 -12.92 4.87 10.26
N GLU A 42 -11.69 5.13 10.67
CA GLU A 42 -11.02 6.38 10.39
C GLU A 42 -10.33 6.34 9.02
N LEU A 43 -10.51 7.41 8.24
CA LEU A 43 -9.80 7.59 6.98
C LEU A 43 -8.39 8.15 7.24
N PRO A 44 -7.35 7.65 6.56
CA PRO A 44 -6.01 8.24 6.61
C PRO A 44 -5.94 9.71 6.15
N THR A 45 -6.96 10.16 5.42
CA THR A 45 -7.14 11.54 4.95
C THR A 45 -7.87 12.43 5.96
N GLY A 46 -8.13 11.90 7.16
CA GLY A 46 -8.91 12.56 8.21
C GLY A 46 -10.41 12.36 8.04
N GLY A 47 -11.10 12.17 9.16
CA GLY A 47 -12.55 11.92 9.22
C GLY A 47 -12.90 10.45 9.46
N ALA A 48 -14.17 10.20 9.75
CA ALA A 48 -14.70 8.85 9.91
C ALA A 48 -15.63 8.52 8.74
N ALA A 49 -15.46 7.31 8.19
CA ALA A 49 -16.32 6.75 7.16
C ALA A 49 -16.98 5.46 7.67
N LEU A 50 -18.06 5.05 7.01
CA LEU A 50 -18.76 3.80 7.32
C LEU A 50 -18.49 2.79 6.20
N MET A 51 -17.76 1.72 6.50
CA MET A 51 -17.57 0.63 5.53
C MET A 51 -18.83 -0.22 5.44
N HIS A 52 -19.08 -0.80 4.28
CA HIS A 52 -20.21 -1.69 4.03
C HIS A 52 -19.83 -3.15 4.30
N SER A 53 -20.81 -3.98 4.62
CA SER A 53 -20.68 -5.43 4.65
C SER A 53 -20.50 -5.96 3.23
N GLY A 54 -19.50 -6.82 3.03
CA GLY A 54 -19.06 -7.29 1.71
C GLY A 54 -17.80 -6.60 1.21
N GLU A 55 -17.61 -6.59 -0.11
CA GLU A 55 -16.44 -6.03 -0.78
C GLU A 55 -16.50 -4.49 -0.80
N ASN A 56 -15.51 -3.85 -0.20
CA ASN A 56 -15.33 -2.41 -0.22
C ASN A 56 -14.17 -2.03 -1.12
N ILE A 57 -14.24 -0.83 -1.68
CA ILE A 57 -13.15 -0.20 -2.42
C ILE A 57 -12.97 1.25 -1.95
N MET A 58 -11.72 1.70 -1.84
CA MET A 58 -11.41 3.11 -1.56
C MET A 58 -10.20 3.55 -2.39
N TYR A 59 -10.23 4.81 -2.84
CA TYR A 59 -9.16 5.43 -3.62
C TYR A 59 -8.38 6.43 -2.78
N PHE A 60 -7.06 6.41 -2.90
CA PHE A 60 -6.12 7.27 -2.20
C PHE A 60 -5.06 7.84 -3.14
N ALA A 61 -4.48 8.98 -2.77
CA ALA A 61 -3.45 9.63 -3.56
C ALA A 61 -2.08 8.94 -3.39
N ARG A 62 -1.83 8.30 -2.24
CA ARG A 62 -0.53 7.70 -1.91
C ARG A 62 -0.66 6.27 -1.43
N LYS A 63 0.32 5.44 -1.78
CA LYS A 63 0.45 4.06 -1.28
C LYS A 63 0.47 3.95 0.24
N GLU A 64 1.14 4.91 0.90
CA GLU A 64 1.25 4.96 2.36
C GLU A 64 -0.12 5.03 3.05
N GLN A 65 -1.07 5.79 2.49
CA GLN A 65 -2.43 5.90 3.02
C GLN A 65 -3.14 4.54 2.95
N CYS A 66 -2.99 3.81 1.84
CA CYS A 66 -3.53 2.45 1.72
C CYS A 66 -2.92 1.50 2.76
N LEU A 67 -1.61 1.57 3.01
CA LEU A 67 -0.93 0.74 4.01
C LEU A 67 -1.35 1.11 5.44
N ALA A 68 -1.54 2.41 5.73
CA ALA A 68 -2.04 2.88 7.01
C ALA A 68 -3.47 2.38 7.27
N LEU A 69 -4.35 2.46 6.26
CA LEU A 69 -5.70 1.87 6.36
C LEU A 69 -5.62 0.35 6.54
N GLY A 70 -4.78 -0.35 5.77
CA GLY A 70 -4.56 -1.79 5.91
C GLY A 70 -4.07 -2.18 7.31
N ALA A 71 -3.20 -1.38 7.94
CA ALA A 71 -2.78 -1.58 9.32
C ALA A 71 -3.96 -1.40 10.29
N SER A 72 -4.79 -0.38 10.11
CA SER A 72 -5.99 -0.14 10.91
C SER A 72 -7.02 -1.27 10.76
N LEU A 73 -7.27 -1.75 9.52
CA LEU A 73 -8.18 -2.87 9.20
C LEU A 73 -7.84 -4.16 9.97
N ARG A 74 -6.54 -4.41 10.19
CA ARG A 74 -6.06 -5.57 10.95
C ARG A 74 -6.31 -5.47 12.46
N THR A 75 -6.62 -4.28 12.98
CA THR A 75 -6.91 -4.08 14.42
C THR A 75 -8.37 -4.37 14.77
N PHE A 76 -9.28 -4.34 13.80
CA PHE A 76 -10.71 -4.60 14.01
C PHE A 76 -10.98 -6.03 14.50
N LYS A 77 -12.14 -6.19 15.15
CA LYS A 77 -12.71 -7.49 15.54
C LYS A 77 -14.05 -7.67 14.83
N PRO A 78 -14.18 -8.62 13.88
CA PRO A 78 -13.17 -9.57 13.39
C PRO A 78 -12.05 -8.90 12.57
N ARG A 79 -10.85 -9.50 12.57
CA ARG A 79 -9.69 -8.96 11.83
C ARG A 79 -9.92 -9.04 10.32
N ILE A 80 -9.65 -7.95 9.62
CA ILE A 80 -9.73 -7.86 8.17
C ILE A 80 -8.31 -7.96 7.62
N ASN A 81 -7.96 -9.14 7.09
CA ASN A 81 -6.61 -9.46 6.61
C ASN A 81 -6.57 -9.70 5.09
N ASP A 82 -7.68 -9.57 4.38
CA ASP A 82 -7.81 -9.89 2.96
C ASP A 82 -7.71 -8.66 2.06
N TYR A 83 -7.18 -7.55 2.59
CA TYR A 83 -7.07 -6.32 1.84
C TYR A 83 -6.01 -6.42 0.74
N LYS A 84 -6.30 -5.77 -0.39
CA LYS A 84 -5.47 -5.76 -1.60
C LYS A 84 -5.25 -4.32 -2.03
N ILE A 85 -4.03 -3.97 -2.39
CA ILE A 85 -3.66 -2.62 -2.85
C ILE A 85 -3.25 -2.68 -4.31
N TYR A 86 -3.77 -1.74 -5.08
CA TYR A 86 -3.54 -1.57 -6.50
C TYR A 86 -3.02 -0.16 -6.77
N ARG A 87 -2.19 -0.02 -7.79
CA ARG A 87 -1.84 1.26 -8.42
C ARG A 87 -2.60 1.37 -9.73
N ILE A 88 -3.14 2.54 -10.02
CA ILE A 88 -3.93 2.85 -11.21
C ILE A 88 -3.24 3.99 -11.92
N PHE A 89 -2.85 3.76 -13.17
CA PHE A 89 -2.26 4.78 -14.02
C PHE A 89 -3.35 5.62 -14.73
N PRO A 90 -3.02 6.84 -15.20
CA PRO A 90 -3.92 7.70 -15.97
C PRO A 90 -4.54 7.00 -17.18
N GLY A 91 -3.82 6.07 -17.81
CA GLY A 91 -4.30 5.26 -18.94
C GLY A 91 -5.31 4.15 -18.57
N GLY A 92 -5.64 3.99 -17.28
CA GLY A 92 -6.57 2.96 -16.80
C GLY A 92 -5.93 1.59 -16.50
N ASP A 93 -4.63 1.44 -16.76
CA ASP A 93 -3.90 0.23 -16.38
C ASP A 93 -3.77 0.12 -14.86
N THR A 94 -4.00 -1.09 -14.35
CA THR A 94 -3.99 -1.40 -12.92
C THR A 94 -2.86 -2.39 -12.60
N GLU A 95 -1.96 -2.00 -11.70
CA GLU A 95 -0.88 -2.83 -11.18
C GLU A 95 -1.25 -3.33 -9.77
N TYR A 96 -1.22 -4.65 -9.55
CA TYR A 96 -1.39 -5.23 -8.22
C TYR A 96 -0.11 -5.09 -7.38
N LEU A 97 -0.18 -4.38 -6.26
CA LEU A 97 1.00 -4.01 -5.47
C LEU A 97 1.15 -4.78 -4.17
N HIS A 98 0.07 -5.09 -3.46
CA HIS A 98 0.17 -5.68 -2.12
C HIS A 98 -1.05 -6.51 -1.74
N PRO A 99 -0.87 -7.71 -1.13
CA PRO A 99 0.37 -8.48 -1.04
C PRO A 99 0.79 -9.06 -2.41
N LYS A 100 1.95 -8.64 -2.95
CA LYS A 100 2.35 -8.93 -4.34
C LYS A 100 2.47 -10.42 -4.67
N ASP A 101 2.91 -11.23 -3.71
CA ASP A 101 3.06 -12.69 -3.82
C ASP A 101 1.90 -13.45 -3.15
N GLY A 102 0.80 -12.76 -2.82
CA GLY A 102 -0.37 -13.35 -2.16
C GLY A 102 -0.19 -13.66 -0.67
N VAL A 103 1.04 -13.56 -0.15
CA VAL A 103 1.38 -13.77 1.26
C VAL A 103 1.85 -12.46 1.85
N PHE A 104 1.39 -12.12 3.05
CA PHE A 104 1.84 -10.90 3.72
C PHE A 104 3.38 -10.88 3.87
N PRO A 105 4.05 -9.74 3.64
CA PRO A 105 5.51 -9.64 3.72
C PRO A 105 6.07 -10.04 5.08
N GLU A 106 5.28 -9.90 6.16
CA GLU A 106 5.67 -10.28 7.52
C GLU A 106 5.89 -11.80 7.68
N LYS A 107 5.29 -12.63 6.82
CA LYS A 107 5.48 -14.09 6.83
C LYS A 107 6.47 -14.51 5.74
N VAL A 108 7.43 -15.38 6.07
CA VAL A 108 8.35 -15.97 5.10
C VAL A 108 7.59 -16.80 4.05
N ASN A 109 8.04 -16.72 2.80
CA ASN A 109 7.47 -17.45 1.67
C ASN A 109 8.61 -17.99 0.79
N GLU A 110 8.48 -19.22 0.31
CA GLU A 110 9.44 -19.83 -0.61
C GLU A 110 9.38 -19.11 -1.96
N GLY A 111 10.54 -18.87 -2.59
CA GLY A 111 10.65 -18.15 -3.87
C GLY A 111 10.90 -16.63 -3.77
N ARG A 112 10.98 -16.05 -2.57
CA ARG A 112 11.43 -14.65 -2.40
C ARG A 112 12.95 -14.54 -2.57
N PRO A 113 13.47 -13.80 -3.58
CA PRO A 113 14.91 -13.59 -3.71
C PRO A 113 15.42 -12.63 -2.64
N MET A 114 16.67 -12.80 -2.24
CA MET A 114 17.34 -11.88 -1.34
C MET A 114 17.81 -10.66 -2.15
N VAL A 115 17.10 -9.53 -2.00
CA VAL A 115 17.37 -8.29 -2.73
C VAL A 115 18.08 -7.29 -1.80
N ASN A 116 19.11 -6.60 -2.31
CA ASN A 116 19.91 -5.61 -1.56
C ASN A 116 20.52 -6.15 -0.25
N HIS A 117 20.92 -7.42 -0.24
CA HIS A 117 21.65 -7.99 0.88
C HIS A 117 23.15 -7.86 0.68
N ASN A 118 23.79 -7.17 1.62
CA ASN A 118 25.23 -7.11 1.72
C ASN A 118 25.71 -8.17 2.70
N ALA A 119 26.55 -9.10 2.23
CA ALA A 119 27.12 -10.17 3.05
C ALA A 119 28.26 -9.66 3.98
N ARG A 120 28.01 -8.57 4.70
CA ARG A 120 28.92 -7.96 5.69
C ARG A 120 28.13 -7.26 6.80
N SER A 121 28.78 -7.04 7.95
CA SER A 121 28.19 -6.23 9.02
C SER A 121 28.19 -4.74 8.68
N ILE A 122 27.32 -3.95 9.30
CA ILE A 122 27.29 -2.49 9.12
C ILE A 122 28.61 -1.82 9.53
N GLY A 123 29.29 -2.36 10.54
CA GLY A 123 30.60 -1.87 10.99
C GLY A 123 31.74 -2.22 10.02
N SER A 124 31.51 -3.10 9.05
CA SER A 124 32.47 -3.49 8.02
C SER A 124 32.30 -2.70 6.72
N ASN A 125 31.52 -1.62 6.73
CA ASN A 125 31.41 -0.72 5.58
C ASN A 125 32.73 0.04 5.37
N VAL A 126 33.05 0.32 4.10
CA VAL A 126 34.27 1.03 3.74
C VAL A 126 34.21 2.50 4.18
N ASN A 127 35.36 3.07 4.53
CA ASN A 127 35.43 4.48 4.90
C ASN A 127 35.06 5.37 3.71
N PRO A 128 34.27 6.44 3.87
CA PRO A 128 33.90 7.32 2.76
C PRO A 128 35.09 7.91 2.00
N ALA A 129 36.23 8.08 2.67
CA ALA A 129 37.47 8.57 2.05
C ALA A 129 38.01 7.62 0.98
N THR A 130 37.83 6.29 1.12
CA THR A 130 38.37 5.30 0.18
C THR A 130 37.54 5.20 -1.11
N VAL A 131 36.26 5.61 -1.07
CA VAL A 131 35.34 5.62 -2.22
C VAL A 131 35.09 7.04 -2.74
N LYS A 132 35.95 7.99 -2.36
CA LYS A 132 35.81 9.39 -2.77
C LYS A 132 36.01 9.51 -4.30
N PHE A 133 35.12 10.26 -4.95
CA PHE A 133 35.14 10.51 -6.40
C PHE A 133 34.97 9.28 -7.30
N THR A 134 34.60 8.12 -6.75
CA THR A 134 34.33 6.90 -7.55
C THR A 134 32.86 6.79 -7.97
N GLY A 135 31.98 7.60 -7.39
CA GLY A 135 30.52 7.50 -7.58
C GLY A 135 29.87 6.37 -6.78
N GLN A 136 30.66 5.55 -6.08
CA GLN A 136 30.19 4.48 -5.20
C GLN A 136 29.93 5.01 -3.79
N LYS A 137 28.99 4.38 -3.07
CA LYS A 137 28.66 4.72 -1.68
C LYS A 137 29.30 3.71 -0.74
N SER A 138 29.50 4.12 0.52
CA SER A 138 30.14 3.28 1.54
C SER A 138 29.34 2.02 1.91
N TYR A 139 28.03 2.04 1.65
CA TYR A 139 27.13 0.94 1.91
C TYR A 139 26.90 0.05 0.68
N ASP A 140 27.43 0.43 -0.48
CA ASP A 140 27.33 -0.39 -1.70
C ASP A 140 28.25 -1.63 -1.62
#